data_AF-A0A7C7RFC4-F1
#
_entry.id   AF-A0A7C7RFC4-F1
#
_cell.length_a   1.000
_cell.length_b   1.000
_cell.length_c   1.000
_cell.angle_alpha   90.00
_cell.angle_beta   90.00
_cell.angle_gamma   90.00
#
_symmetry.space_group_name_H-M   'P 1'
#
loop_
_entity.id
_entity.type
_entity.pdbx_description
1 polymer ?
#
loop_
_entity_poly.entity_id
_entity_poly.type
_entity_poly.pdbx_seq_one_letter_code
_entity_poly.pdbx_strand_id
1 'polypeptide(L)'
;MAGGIRAWDGLKATGLEKLGLELLMGDEDFKNALSLAYSMEDGLRQLYLALADDAEQASVAELLRKLAAFEQGHMAKIRKTTGAGLSEEDDFSMRNSQGKGKAVEGGFQISDIYPRLGSQLTTPEDCLQFAMTLEAQAQDLYQRMARKSTGDETRKVFLDLSRDEEQHLRILADELAELSGQM
;
A
#
# COMPACT_ATOMS: atom_id res chain seq x y z
N MET A 1 -33.05 7.38 -22.80
CA MET A 1 -32.44 7.36 -21.46
C MET A 1 -31.05 6.76 -21.60
N ALA A 2 -30.03 7.60 -21.70
CA ALA A 2 -28.64 7.16 -21.76
C ALA A 2 -27.98 7.57 -20.44
N GLY A 3 -28.05 6.68 -19.46
CA GLY A 3 -27.32 6.79 -18.20
C GLY A 3 -26.41 5.59 -18.06
N GLY A 4 -25.16 5.84 -17.65
CA GLY A 4 -24.12 4.83 -17.48
C GLY A 4 -22.76 5.33 -17.97
N ILE A 5 -21.71 4.55 -17.69
CA ILE A 5 -20.28 4.83 -17.91
C ILE A 5 -19.89 5.33 -19.31
N ARG A 6 -20.81 5.26 -20.27
CA ARG A 6 -20.67 5.75 -21.66
C ARG A 6 -20.95 7.26 -21.81
N ALA A 7 -21.38 7.94 -20.76
CA ALA A 7 -21.54 9.41 -20.70
C ALA A 7 -20.35 10.10 -20.01
N TRP A 8 -19.31 9.35 -19.63
CA TRP A 8 -18.11 9.92 -19.01
C TRP A 8 -17.15 10.44 -20.10
N ASP A 9 -17.10 11.75 -20.25
CA ASP A 9 -16.33 12.45 -21.27
C ASP A 9 -14.86 12.66 -20.85
N GLY A 10 -14.21 11.56 -20.43
CA GLY A 10 -12.75 11.47 -20.41
C GLY A 10 -12.00 12.56 -19.65
N LEU A 11 -12.47 12.97 -18.46
CA LEU A 11 -11.57 13.58 -17.50
C LEU A 11 -10.51 12.53 -17.14
N LYS A 12 -9.36 12.61 -17.81
CA LYS A 12 -8.16 11.92 -17.39
C LYS A 12 -7.78 12.52 -16.04
N ALA A 13 -7.96 11.74 -14.98
CA ALA A 13 -7.25 11.87 -13.73
C ALA A 13 -5.82 12.42 -13.95
N THR A 14 -5.56 13.63 -13.45
CA THR A 14 -4.25 14.29 -13.44
C THR A 14 -3.93 14.65 -12.00
N GLY A 15 -3.25 13.76 -11.27
CA GLY A 15 -2.98 13.95 -9.85
C GLY A 15 -2.59 12.65 -9.13
N LEU A 16 -2.64 12.67 -7.80
CA LEU A 16 -2.49 11.49 -6.94
C LEU A 16 -3.43 10.35 -7.32
N GLU A 17 -4.57 10.62 -7.94
CA GLU A 17 -5.52 9.60 -8.36
C GLU A 17 -4.98 8.60 -9.42
N LYS A 18 -3.81 8.88 -10.04
CA LYS A 18 -3.05 7.92 -10.85
C LYS A 18 -1.90 7.23 -10.12
N LEU A 19 -1.49 7.76 -8.97
CA LEU A 19 -0.49 7.12 -8.11
C LEU A 19 -1.21 6.04 -7.29
N GLY A 20 -0.85 4.78 -7.56
CA GLY A 20 -1.38 3.63 -6.85
C GLY A 20 -0.30 2.59 -6.59
N LEU A 21 -0.72 1.37 -6.27
CA LEU A 21 0.18 0.22 -6.11
C LEU A 21 1.02 -0.07 -7.36
N GLU A 22 0.63 0.42 -8.54
CA GLU A 22 1.45 0.31 -9.76
C GLU A 22 2.86 0.90 -9.60
N LEU A 23 3.03 1.92 -8.75
CA LEU A 23 4.36 2.45 -8.41
C LEU A 23 5.21 1.47 -7.59
N LEU A 24 4.54 0.54 -6.91
CA LEU A 24 5.10 -0.43 -5.98
C LEU A 24 5.13 -1.85 -6.58
N MET A 25 4.80 -2.00 -7.87
CA MET A 25 4.82 -3.27 -8.58
C MET A 25 5.85 -3.24 -9.73
N GLY A 26 7.08 -2.79 -9.44
CA GLY A 26 8.18 -2.74 -10.43
C GLY A 26 8.44 -4.07 -11.15
N ASP A 27 9.36 -4.09 -12.11
CA ASP A 27 9.65 -5.25 -12.99
C ASP A 27 10.38 -6.42 -12.29
N GLU A 28 10.18 -6.57 -10.99
CA GLU A 28 11.00 -7.41 -10.11
C GLU A 28 10.52 -8.86 -10.07
N ASP A 29 11.49 -9.78 -10.07
CA ASP A 29 11.24 -11.22 -9.99
C ASP A 29 11.14 -11.67 -8.52
N PHE A 30 9.90 -11.77 -8.02
CA PHE A 30 9.63 -12.28 -6.67
C PHE A 30 9.64 -13.81 -6.62
N LYS A 31 10.12 -14.39 -5.50
CA LYS A 31 10.16 -15.85 -5.31
C LYS A 31 8.76 -16.48 -5.31
N ASN A 32 7.78 -15.81 -4.70
CA ASN A 32 6.38 -16.21 -4.68
C ASN A 32 5.47 -15.00 -4.36
N ALA A 33 4.16 -15.23 -4.36
CA ALA A 33 3.15 -14.19 -4.10
C ALA A 33 3.23 -13.59 -2.69
N LEU A 34 3.63 -14.35 -1.67
CA LEU A 34 3.78 -13.85 -0.30
C LEU A 34 5.01 -12.94 -0.17
N SER A 35 6.11 -13.27 -0.87
CA SER A 35 7.28 -12.38 -0.93
C SER A 35 6.94 -11.05 -1.59
N LEU A 36 6.17 -11.06 -2.69
CA LEU A 36 5.67 -9.83 -3.33
C LEU A 36 4.81 -9.00 -2.38
N ALA A 37 3.80 -9.62 -1.75
CA ALA A 37 2.93 -8.92 -0.81
C ALA A 37 3.73 -8.29 0.34
N TYR A 38 4.63 -9.05 0.96
CA TYR A 38 5.46 -8.53 2.04
C TYR A 38 6.32 -7.34 1.63
N SER A 39 6.96 -7.39 0.45
CA SER A 39 7.76 -6.28 -0.05
C SER A 39 6.91 -5.03 -0.30
N MET A 40 5.68 -5.21 -0.79
CA MET A 40 4.73 -4.11 -1.00
C MET A 40 4.37 -3.45 0.34
N GLU A 41 4.01 -4.22 1.37
CA GLU A 41 3.67 -3.69 2.70
C GLU A 41 4.86 -2.97 3.33
N ASP A 42 6.07 -3.53 3.22
CA ASP A 42 7.25 -2.87 3.75
C ASP A 42 7.57 -1.58 3.00
N GLY A 43 7.40 -1.56 1.68
CA GLY A 43 7.53 -0.35 0.86
C GLY A 43 6.56 0.75 1.28
N LEU A 44 5.28 0.41 1.49
CA LEU A 44 4.26 1.33 1.99
C LEU A 44 4.59 1.83 3.39
N ARG A 45 4.97 0.94 4.30
CA ARG A 45 5.42 1.28 5.66
C ARG A 45 6.55 2.29 5.63
N GLN A 46 7.60 2.03 4.85
CA GLN A 46 8.77 2.90 4.74
C GLN A 46 8.39 4.26 4.13
N LEU A 47 7.54 4.27 3.09
CA LEU A 47 7.04 5.49 2.48
C LEU A 47 6.27 6.36 3.48
N TYR A 48 5.33 5.76 4.22
CA TYR A 48 4.55 6.47 5.24
C TYR A 48 5.43 7.02 6.36
N LEU A 49 6.43 6.27 6.82
CA LEU A 49 7.37 6.75 7.84
C LEU A 49 8.23 7.90 7.33
N ALA A 50 8.73 7.84 6.10
CA ALA A 50 9.50 8.91 5.49
C ALA A 50 8.66 10.20 5.36
N LEU A 51 7.41 10.08 4.89
CA LEU A 51 6.49 11.21 4.82
C LEU A 51 6.15 11.77 6.21
N ALA A 52 6.03 10.91 7.22
CA ALA A 52 5.73 11.34 8.60
C ALA A 52 6.91 12.08 9.25
N ASP A 53 8.14 11.71 8.91
CA ASP A 53 9.35 12.35 9.45
C ASP A 53 9.55 13.76 8.88
N ASP A 54 9.08 14.00 7.66
CA ASP A 54 9.16 15.30 6.97
C ASP A 54 7.85 16.11 7.01
N ALA A 55 6.81 15.61 7.68
CA ALA A 55 5.52 16.29 7.80
C ALA A 55 5.61 17.54 8.69
N GLU A 56 5.18 18.68 8.18
CA GLU A 56 5.15 19.95 8.93
C GLU A 56 4.05 19.98 10.01
N GLN A 57 2.91 19.33 9.74
CA GLN A 57 1.76 19.28 10.64
C GLN A 57 1.78 18.01 11.49
N ALA A 58 1.63 18.16 12.81
CA ALA A 58 1.60 17.02 13.73
C ALA A 58 0.48 16.02 13.41
N SER A 59 -0.71 16.51 13.02
CA SER A 59 -1.85 15.67 12.63
C SER A 59 -1.55 14.81 11.40
N VAL A 60 -0.82 15.34 10.42
CA VAL A 60 -0.37 14.61 9.24
C VAL A 60 0.65 13.54 9.62
N ALA A 61 1.64 13.90 10.44
CA ALA A 61 2.65 12.96 10.92
C ALA A 61 2.02 11.80 11.71
N GLU A 62 1.04 12.09 12.58
CA GLU A 62 0.32 11.10 13.37
C GLU A 62 -0.48 10.13 12.48
N LEU A 63 -1.22 10.67 11.50
CA LEU A 63 -1.98 9.87 10.56
C LEU A 63 -1.08 8.96 9.70
N LEU A 64 0.03 9.48 9.18
CA LEU A 64 0.98 8.69 8.41
C LEU A 64 1.63 7.58 9.24
N ARG A 65 1.95 7.84 10.53
CA ARG A 65 2.44 6.79 11.44
C ARG A 65 1.38 5.72 11.73
N LYS A 66 0.12 6.11 11.81
CA LYS A 66 -0.99 5.15 11.94
C LYS A 66 -1.09 4.25 10.70
N LEU A 67 -1.00 4.82 9.50
CA LEU A 67 -0.99 4.04 8.25
C LEU A 67 0.21 3.08 8.19
N ALA A 68 1.41 3.54 8.55
CA ALA A 68 2.59 2.67 8.65
C ALA A 68 2.38 1.49 9.64
N ALA A 69 1.55 1.67 10.67
CA ALA A 69 1.25 0.61 11.63
C ALA A 69 0.27 -0.44 11.08
N PHE A 70 -0.64 -0.06 10.16
CA PHE A 70 -1.48 -1.01 9.42
C PHE A 70 -0.60 -1.99 8.64
N GLU A 71 0.36 -1.46 7.89
CA GLU A 71 1.29 -2.26 7.08
C GLU A 71 2.16 -3.21 7.92
N GLN A 72 2.62 -2.76 9.10
CA GLN A 72 3.34 -3.63 10.03
C GLN A 72 2.48 -4.83 10.47
N GLY A 73 1.18 -4.62 10.67
CA GLY A 73 0.21 -5.67 10.97
C GLY A 73 0.11 -6.71 9.85
N HIS A 74 0.07 -6.26 8.60
CA HIS A 74 0.06 -7.13 7.42
C HIS A 74 1.34 -7.95 7.31
N MET A 75 2.50 -7.30 7.43
CA MET A 75 3.81 -7.97 7.42
C MET A 75 3.88 -9.07 8.49
N ALA A 76 3.37 -8.80 9.71
CA ALA A 76 3.34 -9.78 10.78
C ALA A 76 2.44 -10.99 10.45
N LYS A 77 1.28 -10.78 9.80
CA LYS A 77 0.39 -11.86 9.35
C LYS A 77 1.03 -12.72 8.26
N ILE A 78 1.72 -12.09 7.31
CA ILE A 78 2.44 -12.79 6.24
C ILE A 78 3.55 -13.66 6.85
N ARG A 79 4.40 -13.09 7.70
CA ARG A 79 5.50 -13.80 8.39
C ARG A 79 5.02 -14.99 9.22
N LYS A 80 3.86 -14.87 9.87
CA LYS A 80 3.28 -15.97 10.65
C LYS A 80 2.94 -17.19 9.79
N THR A 81 2.58 -16.97 8.53
CA THR A 81 2.07 -18.03 7.63
C THR A 81 3.18 -18.73 6.87
N THR A 82 4.22 -18.01 6.50
CA THR A 82 5.44 -18.55 5.90
C THR A 82 6.28 -19.39 6.88
N GLY A 83 5.88 -19.43 8.17
CA GLY A 83 6.62 -20.09 9.24
C GLY A 83 7.78 -19.23 9.72
N ALA A 84 8.11 -19.30 11.01
CA ALA A 84 9.20 -18.56 11.66
C ALA A 84 10.62 -18.84 11.11
N GLY A 85 10.73 -19.47 9.94
CA GLY A 85 11.97 -19.79 9.22
C GLY A 85 12.34 -18.80 8.11
N LEU A 86 11.64 -17.66 8.00
CA LEU A 86 12.14 -16.54 7.20
C LEU A 86 13.22 -15.83 8.02
N SER A 87 14.51 -16.02 7.71
CA SER A 87 15.48 -14.99 8.03
C SER A 87 15.00 -13.71 7.35
N GLU A 88 14.94 -12.59 8.07
CA GLU A 88 14.38 -11.32 7.57
C GLU A 88 15.04 -10.85 6.26
N GLU A 89 16.20 -11.43 5.94
CA GLU A 89 17.18 -10.95 4.96
C GLU A 89 17.22 -11.81 3.68
N ASP A 90 16.97 -13.14 3.74
CA ASP A 90 17.28 -14.04 2.63
C ASP A 90 16.10 -14.39 1.70
N ASP A 91 14.86 -14.31 2.17
CA ASP A 91 13.69 -14.81 1.41
C ASP A 91 12.74 -13.73 0.90
N PHE A 92 12.84 -12.52 1.46
CA PHE A 92 12.25 -11.30 0.89
C PHE A 92 13.24 -10.49 0.05
N SER A 93 14.51 -10.93 -0.04
CA SER A 93 15.47 -10.36 -0.98
C SER A 93 15.11 -10.70 -2.42
N MET A 94 15.27 -9.71 -3.30
CA MET A 94 15.11 -9.82 -4.75
C MET A 94 16.01 -10.91 -5.34
N ARG A 95 15.52 -11.60 -6.37
CA ARG A 95 16.32 -12.56 -7.15
C ARG A 95 17.47 -11.91 -7.92
N ASN A 96 17.52 -10.58 -8.05
CA ASN A 96 18.55 -9.93 -8.87
C ASN A 96 19.03 -8.57 -8.33
N SER A 97 20.07 -8.57 -7.50
CA SER A 97 20.84 -7.36 -7.16
C SER A 97 22.02 -7.10 -8.13
N GLN A 98 21.96 -7.59 -9.37
CA GLN A 98 22.94 -7.27 -10.42
C GLN A 98 22.32 -6.38 -11.50
N GLY A 99 22.19 -5.07 -11.22
CA GLY A 99 21.80 -4.11 -12.26
C GLY A 99 21.52 -2.71 -11.74
N LYS A 100 22.54 -1.84 -11.79
CA LYS A 100 22.48 -0.36 -11.80
C LYS A 100 21.29 0.31 -11.12
N GLY A 101 21.37 0.43 -9.81
CA GLY A 101 20.55 1.32 -9.00
C GLY A 101 20.76 0.94 -7.55
N LYS A 102 20.99 1.90 -6.66
CA LYS A 102 21.06 1.64 -5.23
C LYS A 102 19.62 1.37 -4.78
N ALA A 103 19.12 0.16 -5.05
CA ALA A 103 17.86 -0.31 -4.51
C ALA A 103 18.00 -0.26 -2.99
N VAL A 104 17.27 0.66 -2.36
CA VAL A 104 17.13 0.70 -0.91
C VAL A 104 16.36 -0.57 -0.53
N GLU A 105 16.79 -1.26 0.53
CA GLU A 105 16.12 -2.45 1.08
C GLU A 105 14.61 -2.22 1.13
N GLY A 106 13.85 -2.91 0.27
CA GLY A 106 12.44 -2.60 0.02
C GLY A 106 12.08 -2.52 -1.47
N GLY A 107 13.06 -2.46 -2.37
CA GLY A 107 12.83 -2.70 -3.80
C GLY A 107 12.24 -1.54 -4.60
N PHE A 108 11.95 -0.42 -3.96
CA PHE A 108 11.41 0.77 -4.61
C PHE A 108 12.42 1.90 -4.58
N GLN A 109 12.49 2.68 -5.65
CA GLN A 109 13.09 4.01 -5.58
C GLN A 109 12.09 4.94 -4.89
N ILE A 110 11.88 4.75 -3.58
CA ILE A 110 11.10 5.67 -2.73
C ILE A 110 11.55 7.11 -2.98
N SER A 111 12.86 7.30 -3.22
CA SER A 111 13.47 8.58 -3.63
C SER A 111 12.83 9.26 -4.84
N ASP A 112 12.22 8.51 -5.77
CA ASP A 112 11.67 9.06 -7.01
C ASP A 112 10.21 9.52 -6.84
N ILE A 113 9.46 8.83 -5.97
CA ILE A 113 8.04 9.12 -5.70
C ILE A 113 7.87 10.08 -4.52
N TYR A 114 8.79 10.01 -3.55
CA TYR A 114 8.74 10.77 -2.31
C TYR A 114 8.64 12.29 -2.53
N PRO A 115 9.44 12.93 -3.41
CA PRO A 115 9.34 14.38 -3.63
C PRO A 115 7.98 14.81 -4.19
N ARG A 116 7.32 13.94 -4.98
CA ARG A 116 6.00 14.23 -5.54
C ARG A 116 4.90 14.04 -4.51
N LEU A 117 5.03 13.03 -3.65
CA LEU A 117 4.05 12.72 -2.61
C LEU A 117 4.12 13.73 -1.46
N GLY A 118 5.32 14.11 -1.00
CA GLY A 118 5.49 15.08 0.09
C GLY A 118 4.84 16.44 -0.21
N SER A 119 4.89 16.90 -1.46
CA SER A 119 4.23 18.16 -1.85
C SER A 119 2.70 18.06 -1.99
N GLN A 120 2.14 16.86 -2.03
CA GLN A 120 0.70 16.63 -2.23
C GLN A 120 -0.01 16.13 -0.96
N LEU A 121 0.71 15.49 -0.04
CA LEU A 121 0.17 14.96 1.21
C LEU A 121 0.43 15.94 2.36
N THR A 122 -0.13 17.14 2.22
CA THR A 122 0.15 18.27 3.12
C THR A 122 -0.91 18.45 4.20
N THR A 123 -2.08 17.85 4.03
CA THR A 123 -3.21 17.89 4.97
C THR A 123 -3.67 16.49 5.38
N PRO A 124 -4.38 16.35 6.51
CA PRO A 124 -4.99 15.07 6.89
C PRO A 124 -5.97 14.56 5.82
N GLU A 125 -6.73 15.45 5.19
CA GLU A 125 -7.64 15.14 4.07
C GLU A 125 -6.90 14.43 2.91
N ASP A 126 -5.78 15.01 2.47
CA ASP A 126 -4.98 14.47 1.36
C ASP A 126 -4.46 13.06 1.71
N CYS A 127 -3.97 12.90 2.95
CA CYS A 127 -3.44 11.63 3.45
C CYS A 127 -4.52 10.55 3.51
N LEU A 128 -5.70 10.88 4.03
CA LEU A 128 -6.83 9.95 4.12
C LEU A 128 -7.29 9.51 2.72
N GLN A 129 -7.47 10.44 1.79
CA GLN A 129 -7.92 10.11 0.43
C GLN A 129 -6.90 9.26 -0.34
N PHE A 130 -5.61 9.56 -0.17
CA PHE A 130 -4.54 8.78 -0.77
C PHE A 130 -4.47 7.37 -0.18
N ALA A 131 -4.52 7.26 1.16
CA ALA A 131 -4.55 5.97 1.84
C ALA A 131 -5.75 5.12 1.39
N MET A 132 -6.96 5.68 1.36
CA MET A 132 -8.15 4.97 0.88
C MET A 132 -8.01 4.45 -0.56
N THR A 133 -7.28 5.18 -1.42
CA THR A 133 -7.00 4.73 -2.79
C THR A 133 -6.09 3.50 -2.79
N LEU A 134 -5.03 3.51 -1.96
CA LEU A 134 -4.10 2.38 -1.84
C LEU A 134 -4.76 1.15 -1.21
N GLU A 135 -5.51 1.35 -0.12
CA GLU A 135 -6.27 0.30 0.58
C GLU A 135 -7.26 -0.41 -0.36
N ALA A 136 -8.01 0.34 -1.17
CA ALA A 136 -8.93 -0.24 -2.15
C ALA A 136 -8.21 -1.07 -3.23
N GLN A 137 -7.02 -0.64 -3.66
CA GLN A 137 -6.21 -1.38 -4.62
C GLN A 137 -5.57 -2.62 -4.00
N ALA A 138 -5.09 -2.53 -2.76
CA ALA A 138 -4.53 -3.64 -2.00
C ALA A 138 -5.59 -4.71 -1.76
N GLN A 139 -6.81 -4.30 -1.38
CA GLN A 139 -7.95 -5.17 -1.22
C GLN A 139 -8.22 -6.00 -2.48
N ASP A 140 -8.35 -5.34 -3.63
CA ASP A 140 -8.62 -6.00 -4.92
C ASP A 140 -7.44 -6.90 -5.35
N LEU A 141 -6.20 -6.46 -5.13
CA LEU A 141 -5.01 -7.28 -5.36
C LEU A 141 -5.03 -8.57 -4.53
N TYR A 142 -5.27 -8.47 -3.23
CA TYR A 142 -5.29 -9.63 -2.34
C TYR A 142 -6.45 -10.58 -2.64
N GLN A 143 -7.62 -10.08 -3.03
CA GLN A 143 -8.69 -10.95 -3.53
C GLN A 143 -8.27 -11.73 -4.78
N ARG A 144 -7.57 -11.09 -5.73
CA ARG A 144 -7.04 -11.78 -6.91
C ARG A 144 -5.97 -12.80 -6.55
N MET A 145 -5.05 -12.47 -5.65
CA MET A 145 -4.01 -13.39 -5.18
C MET A 145 -4.61 -14.60 -4.47
N ALA A 146 -5.61 -14.40 -3.61
CA ALA A 146 -6.35 -15.48 -2.96
C ALA A 146 -7.01 -16.43 -3.98
N ARG A 147 -7.62 -15.89 -5.04
CA ARG A 147 -8.24 -16.70 -6.11
C ARG A 147 -7.25 -17.51 -6.92
N LYS A 148 -6.02 -17.00 -7.10
CA LYS A 148 -4.93 -17.66 -7.84
C LYS A 148 -4.09 -18.60 -6.97
N SER A 149 -4.24 -18.52 -5.64
CA SER A 149 -3.46 -19.33 -4.70
C SER A 149 -3.89 -20.79 -4.75
N THR A 150 -2.91 -21.68 -4.83
CA THR A 150 -3.12 -23.14 -4.84
C THR A 150 -3.04 -23.78 -3.46
N GLY A 151 -2.40 -23.11 -2.49
CA GLY A 151 -2.29 -23.57 -1.10
C GLY A 151 -3.34 -22.92 -0.18
N ASP A 152 -3.96 -23.72 0.68
CA ASP A 152 -5.03 -23.27 1.58
C ASP A 152 -4.57 -22.20 2.58
N GLU A 153 -3.36 -22.33 3.13
CA GLU A 153 -2.80 -21.35 4.07
C GLU A 153 -2.46 -20.02 3.39
N THR A 154 -1.83 -20.06 2.21
CA THR A 154 -1.54 -18.86 1.42
C THR A 154 -2.81 -18.14 0.99
N ARG A 155 -3.82 -18.90 0.54
CA ARG A 155 -5.13 -18.36 0.21
C ARG A 155 -5.77 -17.68 1.41
N LYS A 156 -5.70 -18.30 2.59
CA LYS A 156 -6.26 -17.77 3.83
C LYS A 156 -5.62 -16.44 4.20
N VAL A 157 -4.30 -16.30 4.10
CA VAL A 157 -3.61 -15.02 4.35
C VAL A 157 -4.13 -13.92 3.45
N PHE A 158 -4.20 -14.16 2.15
CA PHE A 158 -4.68 -13.12 1.23
C PHE A 158 -6.15 -12.75 1.46
N LEU A 159 -6.99 -13.71 1.89
CA LEU A 159 -8.35 -13.39 2.31
C LEU A 159 -8.40 -12.59 3.61
N ASP A 160 -7.49 -12.85 4.55
CA ASP A 160 -7.40 -12.12 5.81
C ASP A 160 -6.87 -10.69 5.57
N LEU A 161 -5.81 -10.52 4.76
CA LEU A 161 -5.32 -9.20 4.34
C LEU A 161 -6.42 -8.40 3.62
N SER A 162 -7.12 -9.00 2.66
CA SER A 162 -8.24 -8.32 1.99
C SER A 162 -9.36 -7.88 2.93
N ARG A 163 -9.56 -8.54 4.08
CA ARG A 163 -10.56 -8.12 5.08
C ARG A 163 -10.02 -6.98 5.94
N ASP A 164 -8.72 -6.97 6.21
CA ASP A 164 -8.07 -5.86 6.90
C ASP A 164 -8.22 -4.58 6.08
N GLU A 165 -7.96 -4.61 4.77
CA GLU A 165 -8.11 -3.41 3.93
C GLU A 165 -9.56 -2.92 3.87
N GLU A 166 -10.53 -3.84 3.89
CA GLU A 166 -11.93 -3.46 3.99
C GLU A 166 -12.23 -2.73 5.31
N GLN A 167 -11.61 -3.18 6.41
CA GLN A 167 -11.75 -2.55 7.72
C GLN A 167 -11.01 -1.21 7.77
N HIS A 168 -9.81 -1.12 7.21
CA HIS A 168 -9.04 0.12 7.10
C HIS A 168 -9.81 1.17 6.30
N LEU A 169 -10.39 0.80 5.15
CA LEU A 169 -11.24 1.69 4.36
C LEU A 169 -12.40 2.29 5.17
N ARG A 170 -13.04 1.49 6.02
CA ARG A 170 -14.14 1.98 6.88
C ARG A 170 -13.61 2.98 7.92
N ILE A 171 -12.51 2.64 8.60
CA ILE A 171 -11.87 3.52 9.58
C ILE A 171 -11.48 4.86 8.95
N LEU A 172 -10.85 4.82 7.77
CA LEU A 172 -10.39 6.02 7.07
C LEU A 172 -11.56 6.86 6.54
N ALA A 173 -12.64 6.21 6.08
CA ALA A 173 -13.85 6.90 5.64
C ALA A 173 -14.55 7.62 6.80
N ASP A 174 -14.63 6.98 7.97
CA ASP A 174 -15.21 7.57 9.17
C ASP A 174 -14.37 8.79 9.62
N GLU A 175 -13.04 8.67 9.65
CA GLU A 175 -12.14 9.79 9.98
C GLU A 175 -12.24 10.96 8.98
N LEU A 176 -12.39 10.67 7.69
CA LEU A 176 -12.60 11.72 6.68
C LEU A 176 -13.96 12.41 6.84
N ALA A 177 -15.00 11.68 7.23
CA ALA A 177 -16.32 12.24 7.51
C ALA A 177 -16.30 13.16 8.75
N GLU A 178 -15.59 12.76 9.81
CA GLU A 178 -15.36 13.58 11.01
C GLU A 178 -14.67 14.89 10.66
N LEU A 179 -13.57 14.80 9.91
CA LEU A 179 -12.74 15.93 9.51
C LEU A 179 -13.50 16.93 8.61
N SER A 180 -14.36 16.43 7.72
CA SER A 180 -15.18 17.24 6.81
C SER A 180 -16.45 17.82 7.46
N GLY A 181 -16.69 17.57 8.74
CA GLY A 181 -17.86 18.07 9.47
C GLY A 181 -19.19 17.46 8.99
N GLN A 182 -19.16 16.25 8.45
CA GLN A 182 -20.33 15.53 7.92
C GLN A 182 -21.04 14.64 8.96
N MET A 183 -20.78 14.84 10.26
CA MET A 183 -21.50 14.20 11.37
C MET A 183 -22.21 15.19 12.29
#